data_AF-A0A9W7FHE7-F1
#
_entry.id   AF-A0A9W7FHE7-F1
#
_cell.length_a   1.000
_cell.length_b   1.000
_cell.length_c   1.000
_cell.angle_alpha   90.00
_cell.angle_beta   90.00
_cell.angle_gamma   90.00
#
_symmetry.space_group_name_H-M   'P 1'
#
loop_
_entity.id
_entity.type
_entity.pdbx_description
1 polymer ?
#
loop_
_entity_poly.entity_id
_entity_poly.type
_entity_poly.pdbx_seq_one_letter_code
_entity_poly.pdbx_strand_id
1 'polypeptide(L)'
;MGSCACLMTFQSFTKPLVLSQMRAQSKGKKVTYFDAKYYNKDSVLALAGDRGFGNAHEQSMFFVPLYWMHAMLVDDRSRLMPLACLYGATRMLYPAAALMNKERGMKKFKLVFAATVPGYGVLGYLTYGLYKYATS
;
A
#
# COMPACT_ATOMS: atom_id res chain seq x y z
N MET A 1 -5.85 -15.37 -3.49
CA MET A 1 -4.39 -15.10 -3.49
C MET A 1 -3.96 -14.02 -4.51
N GLY A 2 -4.88 -13.19 -5.07
CA GLY A 2 -4.53 -12.22 -6.13
C GLY A 2 -4.04 -10.84 -5.66
N SER A 3 -4.39 -10.40 -4.45
CA SER A 3 -4.22 -8.98 -4.07
C SER A 3 -2.82 -8.60 -3.56
N CYS A 4 -2.09 -9.52 -2.92
CA CYS A 4 -0.70 -9.27 -2.49
C CYS A 4 0.30 -9.30 -3.65
N ALA A 5 0.08 -10.15 -4.66
CA ALA A 5 0.93 -10.23 -5.83
C ALA A 5 0.89 -8.94 -6.66
N CYS A 6 -0.29 -8.31 -6.77
CA CYS A 6 -0.48 -7.08 -7.54
C CYS A 6 0.22 -5.83 -6.91
N LEU A 7 0.55 -5.89 -5.62
CA LEU A 7 1.28 -4.83 -4.92
C LEU A 7 2.81 -5.03 -4.94
N MET A 8 3.28 -6.28 -4.84
CA MET A 8 4.72 -6.58 -4.97
C MET A 8 5.25 -6.29 -6.39
N THR A 9 4.38 -6.40 -7.38
CA THR A 9 4.68 -6.07 -8.77
C THR A 9 4.84 -4.56 -8.97
N PHE A 10 4.13 -3.72 -8.21
CA PHE A 10 4.19 -2.26 -8.38
C PHE A 10 5.56 -1.67 -8.04
N GLN A 11 6.24 -2.20 -7.02
CA GLN A 11 7.63 -1.82 -6.70
C GLN A 11 8.65 -2.28 -7.77
N SER A 12 8.31 -3.26 -8.61
CA SER A 12 9.22 -3.81 -9.61
C SER A 12 8.96 -3.27 -11.02
N PHE A 13 7.71 -3.00 -11.38
CA PHE A 13 7.33 -2.51 -12.72
C PHE A 13 7.45 -0.99 -12.90
N THR A 14 7.52 -0.22 -11.82
CA THR A 14 7.79 1.22 -11.91
C THR A 14 9.27 1.54 -12.09
N LYS A 15 10.17 0.64 -11.68
CA LYS A 15 11.63 0.84 -11.73
C LYS A 15 12.22 0.95 -13.14
N PRO A 16 11.75 0.21 -14.18
CA PRO A 16 12.18 0.43 -15.55
C PRO A 16 11.85 1.83 -16.07
N LEU A 17 10.66 2.34 -15.73
CA LEU A 17 10.21 3.69 -16.12
C LEU A 17 11.04 4.76 -15.40
N VAL A 18 11.29 4.59 -14.11
CA VAL A 18 12.16 5.49 -13.35
C VAL A 18 13.59 5.48 -13.86
N LEU A 19 14.13 4.30 -14.20
CA LEU A 19 15.46 4.17 -14.78
C LEU A 19 15.58 4.88 -16.14
N SER A 20 14.56 4.77 -17.00
CA SER A 20 14.57 5.45 -18.30
C SER A 20 14.51 6.97 -18.13
N GLN A 21 13.68 7.47 -17.20
CA GLN A 21 13.60 8.90 -16.86
C GLN A 21 14.91 9.43 -16.28
N MET A 22 15.54 8.69 -15.36
CA MET A 22 16.82 9.08 -14.76
C MET A 22 17.95 9.09 -15.80
N ARG A 23 17.97 8.12 -16.73
CA ARG A 23 18.94 8.09 -17.84
C ARG A 23 18.75 9.25 -18.82
N ALA A 24 17.50 9.63 -19.09
CA ALA A 24 17.21 10.78 -19.95
C ALA A 24 17.67 12.11 -19.30
N GLN A 25 17.59 12.22 -17.97
CA GLN A 25 18.01 13.42 -17.24
C GLN A 25 19.50 13.46 -16.89
N SER A 26 20.20 12.32 -16.87
CA SER A 26 21.55 12.23 -16.29
C SER A 26 22.69 12.75 -17.18
N LYS A 27 22.41 13.36 -18.33
CA LYS A 27 23.39 13.98 -19.27
C LYS A 27 24.72 13.21 -19.37
N GLY A 28 24.65 11.89 -19.53
CA GLY A 28 25.84 11.03 -19.72
C GLY A 28 26.43 10.38 -18.46
N LYS A 29 25.91 10.63 -17.25
CA LYS A 29 26.28 9.81 -16.08
C LYS A 29 25.67 8.40 -16.21
N LYS A 30 26.49 7.37 -15.99
CA LYS A 30 26.02 5.97 -15.89
C LYS A 30 25.11 5.84 -14.67
N VAL A 31 23.80 5.83 -14.89
CA VAL A 31 22.82 5.52 -13.85
C VAL A 31 22.64 4.01 -13.79
N THR A 32 23.05 3.43 -12.66
CA THR A 32 22.90 2.00 -12.40
C THR A 32 21.53 1.71 -11.80
N TYR A 33 21.04 0.47 -11.96
CA TYR A 33 19.78 0.05 -11.35
C TYR A 33 19.79 0.19 -9.81
N PHE A 34 20.95 -0.03 -9.19
CA PHE A 34 21.14 0.19 -7.75
C PHE A 34 20.97 1.67 -7.36
N ASP A 35 21.45 2.60 -8.19
CA ASP A 35 21.32 4.04 -7.92
C ASP A 35 19.86 4.48 -8.02
N ALA A 36 19.15 3.99 -9.05
CA ALA A 36 17.72 4.21 -9.22
C ALA A 36 16.87 3.56 -8.12
N LYS A 37 17.35 2.43 -7.54
CA LYS A 37 16.65 1.67 -6.50
C LYS A 37 16.88 2.21 -5.08
N TYR A 38 18.08 2.70 -4.76
CA TYR A 38 18.48 3.00 -3.37
C TYR A 38 18.96 4.44 -3.13
N TYR A 39 19.37 5.19 -4.14
CA TYR A 39 20.01 6.51 -3.97
C TYR A 39 19.17 7.70 -4.41
N ASN A 40 17.88 7.50 -4.68
CA ASN A 40 17.02 8.56 -5.21
C ASN A 40 16.29 9.34 -4.09
N LYS A 41 17.03 9.84 -3.08
CA LYS A 41 16.47 10.61 -1.96
C LYS A 41 15.70 11.85 -2.40
N ASP A 42 16.08 12.44 -3.54
CA ASP A 42 15.46 13.63 -4.10
C ASP A 42 14.22 13.32 -4.97
N SER A 43 14.05 12.06 -5.40
CA SER A 43 12.89 11.67 -6.19
C SER A 43 11.66 11.48 -5.31
N VAL A 44 10.70 12.37 -5.56
CA VAL A 44 9.34 12.32 -5.02
C VAL A 44 8.70 10.94 -5.20
N LEU A 45 8.94 10.32 -6.36
CA LEU A 45 8.35 9.04 -6.74
C LEU A 45 8.98 7.86 -5.99
N ALA A 46 10.30 7.87 -5.82
CA ALA A 46 11.00 6.84 -5.04
C ALA A 46 10.55 6.89 -3.57
N LEU A 47 10.50 8.09 -2.99
CA LEU A 47 10.03 8.30 -1.61
C LEU A 47 8.57 7.88 -1.40
N ALA A 48 7.70 8.13 -2.38
CA ALA A 48 6.30 7.69 -2.32
C ALA A 48 6.18 6.16 -2.46
N GLY A 49 7.00 5.54 -3.31
CA GLY A 49 7.06 4.09 -3.48
C GLY A 49 7.52 3.38 -2.20
N ASP A 50 8.58 3.88 -1.56
CA ASP A 50 9.09 3.31 -0.30
C ASP A 50 8.08 3.46 0.84
N ARG A 51 7.45 4.63 0.97
CA ARG A 51 6.38 4.85 1.96
C ARG A 51 5.14 4.01 1.69
N GLY A 52 4.76 3.87 0.43
CA GLY A 52 3.63 3.03 0.02
C GLY A 52 3.86 1.57 0.34
N PHE A 53 5.04 1.06 0.00
CA PHE A 53 5.42 -0.32 0.33
C PHE A 53 5.51 -0.55 1.83
N GLY A 54 6.20 0.32 2.56
CA GLY A 54 6.31 0.23 4.03
C GLY A 54 4.93 0.20 4.68
N ASN A 55 4.05 1.13 4.31
CA ASN A 55 2.68 1.16 4.83
C ASN A 55 1.89 -0.12 4.50
N ALA A 56 1.96 -0.60 3.26
CA ALA A 56 1.24 -1.81 2.86
C ALA A 56 1.78 -3.06 3.57
N HIS A 57 3.09 -3.14 3.78
CA HIS A 57 3.77 -4.25 4.42
C HIS A 57 3.49 -4.30 5.92
N GLU A 58 3.65 -3.18 6.64
CA GLU A 58 3.34 -3.09 8.07
C GLU A 58 1.88 -3.47 8.36
N GLN A 59 0.98 -3.07 7.47
CA GLN A 59 -0.45 -3.25 7.69
C GLN A 59 -0.93 -4.64 7.27
N SER A 60 -0.25 -5.27 6.30
CA SER A 60 -0.55 -6.66 5.92
C SER A 60 -0.24 -7.64 7.04
N MET A 61 0.72 -7.33 7.92
CA MET A 61 1.02 -8.13 9.12
C MET A 61 -0.19 -8.26 10.05
N PHE A 62 -1.08 -7.26 10.09
CA PHE A 62 -2.33 -7.32 10.86
C PHE A 62 -3.49 -7.87 10.03
N PHE A 63 -3.64 -7.39 8.80
CA PHE A 63 -4.77 -7.77 7.95
C PHE A 63 -4.80 -9.26 7.61
N VAL A 64 -3.66 -9.84 7.22
CA VAL A 64 -3.63 -11.23 6.73
C VAL A 64 -4.04 -12.22 7.84
N PRO A 65 -3.48 -12.17 9.07
CA PRO A 65 -3.93 -13.04 10.15
C PRO A 65 -5.40 -12.81 10.51
N LEU A 66 -5.84 -11.55 10.67
CA LEU A 66 -7.23 -11.24 11.03
C LEU A 66 -8.23 -11.73 9.98
N TYR A 67 -7.91 -11.56 8.70
CA TYR A 67 -8.73 -12.01 7.59
C TYR A 67 -8.90 -13.53 7.60
N TRP A 68 -7.81 -14.28 7.78
CA TRP A 68 -7.85 -15.73 7.82
C TRP A 68 -8.56 -16.27 9.07
N MET A 69 -8.29 -15.70 10.24
CA MET A 69 -8.99 -16.08 11.47
C MET A 69 -10.49 -15.83 11.33
N HIS A 70 -10.89 -14.67 10.82
CA HIS A 70 -12.31 -14.37 10.61
C HIS A 70 -12.95 -15.31 9.58
N ALA A 71 -12.21 -15.69 8.53
CA ALA A 71 -12.68 -16.66 7.55
C ALA A 71 -12.90 -18.06 8.12
N MET A 72 -12.05 -18.48 9.06
CA MET A 72 -12.11 -19.82 9.64
C MET A 72 -13.10 -19.92 10.81
N LEU A 73 -13.27 -18.86 11.59
CA LEU A 73 -13.99 -18.91 12.88
C LEU A 73 -15.39 -18.30 12.83
N VAL A 74 -15.60 -17.26 12.02
CA VAL A 74 -16.87 -16.48 12.01
C VAL A 74 -17.78 -16.87 10.83
N ASP A 75 -17.21 -17.49 9.80
CA ASP A 75 -17.89 -18.05 8.61
C ASP A 75 -18.80 -17.08 7.80
N ASP A 76 -18.37 -15.82 7.62
CA ASP A 76 -19.03 -14.87 6.70
C ASP A 76 -18.24 -14.68 5.39
N ARG A 77 -18.12 -15.76 4.62
CA ARG A 77 -17.28 -15.78 3.41
C ARG A 77 -17.74 -14.83 2.31
N SER A 78 -19.04 -14.53 2.26
CA SER A 78 -19.64 -13.64 1.27
C SER A 78 -19.12 -12.19 1.39
N ARG A 79 -18.81 -11.74 2.62
CA ARG A 79 -18.34 -10.38 2.89
C ARG A 79 -16.82 -10.24 2.88
N LEU A 80 -16.09 -11.35 2.97
CA LEU A 80 -14.62 -11.32 2.99
C LEU A 80 -14.02 -10.77 1.70
N MET A 81 -14.48 -11.22 0.53
CA MET A 81 -13.92 -10.76 -0.75
C MET A 81 -14.06 -9.23 -0.91
N PRO A 82 -15.25 -8.62 -0.71
CA PRO A 82 -15.38 -7.16 -0.70
C PRO A 82 -14.46 -6.45 0.30
N LEU A 83 -14.30 -6.98 1.51
CA LEU A 83 -13.41 -6.40 2.53
C LEU A 83 -11.93 -6.48 2.11
N ALA A 84 -11.51 -7.57 1.49
CA ALA A 84 -10.16 -7.72 0.95
C ALA A 84 -9.90 -6.75 -0.21
N CYS A 85 -10.89 -6.55 -1.09
CA CYS A 85 -10.81 -5.56 -2.17
C CYS A 85 -10.75 -4.13 -1.62
N LEU A 86 -11.58 -3.79 -0.64
CA LEU A 86 -11.58 -2.47 0.00
C LEU A 86 -10.24 -2.20 0.70
N TYR A 87 -9.75 -3.16 1.48
CA TYR A 87 -8.43 -3.07 2.10
C TYR A 87 -7.32 -2.91 1.04
N GLY A 88 -7.30 -3.75 0.00
CA GLY A 88 -6.31 -3.65 -1.08
C GLY A 88 -6.32 -2.30 -1.79
N ALA A 89 -7.52 -1.81 -2.15
CA ALA A 89 -7.69 -0.52 -2.82
C ALA A 89 -7.18 0.65 -1.96
N THR A 90 -7.48 0.66 -0.66
CA THR A 90 -6.99 1.71 0.26
C THR A 90 -5.45 1.77 0.32
N ARG A 91 -4.77 0.61 0.29
CA ARG A 91 -3.30 0.54 0.28
C ARG A 91 -2.70 0.92 -1.06
N MET A 92 -3.36 0.60 -2.17
CA MET A 92 -2.94 1.06 -3.50
C MET A 92 -3.10 2.57 -3.66
N LEU A 93 -4.14 3.17 -3.08
CA LEU A 93 -4.41 4.60 -3.15
C LEU A 93 -3.50 5.44 -2.25
N TYR A 94 -2.92 4.87 -1.19
CA TYR A 94 -2.02 5.56 -0.27
C TYR A 94 -0.82 6.25 -0.97
N PRO A 95 0.03 5.56 -1.78
CA PRO A 95 1.15 6.20 -2.45
C PRO A 95 0.68 7.28 -3.45
N ALA A 96 -0.44 7.06 -4.14
CA ALA A 96 -1.03 8.07 -5.03
C ALA A 96 -1.48 9.33 -4.26
N ALA A 97 -2.16 9.16 -3.13
CA ALA A 97 -2.56 10.25 -2.25
C ALA A 97 -1.34 11.01 -1.67
N ALA A 98 -0.26 10.29 -1.35
CA ALA A 98 0.99 10.88 -0.87
C ALA A 98 1.69 11.74 -1.95
N LEU A 99 1.68 11.29 -3.21
CA LEU A 99 2.19 12.05 -4.37
C LEU A 99 1.37 13.33 -4.60
N MET A 100 0.04 13.20 -4.68
CA MET A 100 -0.86 14.33 -4.93
C MET A 100 -0.81 15.41 -3.84
N ASN A 101 -0.58 15.01 -2.57
CA ASN A 101 -0.40 15.97 -1.48
C ASN A 101 0.87 16.80 -1.63
N LYS A 102 1.95 16.23 -2.18
CA LYS A 102 3.21 16.96 -2.40
C LYS A 102 3.08 17.96 -3.55
N GLU A 103 2.38 17.58 -4.63
CA GLU A 103 2.16 18.46 -5.78
C GLU A 103 1.21 19.62 -5.49
N ARG A 104 0.16 19.40 -4.67
CA ARG A 104 -0.86 20.42 -4.40
C ARG A 104 -0.57 21.31 -3.18
N GLY A 105 0.59 21.16 -2.52
CA GLY A 105 0.94 21.94 -1.32
C GLY A 105 -0.04 21.79 -0.15
N MET A 106 -0.93 20.78 -0.19
CA MET A 106 -1.95 20.59 0.82
C MET A 106 -1.33 20.06 2.11
N LYS A 107 -1.90 20.45 3.27
CA LYS A 107 -1.51 19.89 4.57
C LYS A 107 -1.53 18.37 4.46
N LYS A 108 -0.36 17.74 4.60
CA LYS A 108 0.01 16.34 4.31
C LYS A 108 -0.95 15.25 4.83
N PHE A 109 -1.94 15.62 5.64
CA PHE A 109 -2.75 14.72 6.44
C PHE A 109 -4.09 14.33 5.79
N LYS A 110 -4.81 15.24 5.11
CA LYS A 110 -6.23 15.00 4.77
C LYS A 110 -6.45 13.87 3.76
N LEU A 111 -5.74 13.88 2.63
CA LEU A 111 -5.87 12.85 1.59
C LEU A 111 -5.30 11.50 2.02
N VAL A 112 -4.21 11.51 2.80
CA VAL A 112 -3.62 10.28 3.35
C VAL A 112 -4.56 9.64 4.37
N PHE A 113 -5.18 10.45 5.21
CA PHE A 113 -6.18 10.00 6.18
C PHE A 113 -7.40 9.41 5.47
N ALA A 114 -7.95 10.10 4.47
CA ALA A 114 -9.06 9.58 3.67
C ALA A 114 -8.73 8.24 2.98
N ALA A 115 -7.50 8.07 2.49
CA ALA A 115 -7.05 6.83 1.88
C ALA A 115 -6.84 5.68 2.87
N THR A 116 -6.67 5.95 4.18
CA THR A 116 -6.32 4.92 5.19
C THR A 116 -7.46 4.54 6.11
N VAL A 117 -8.36 5.48 6.42
CA VAL A 117 -9.50 5.28 7.33
C VAL A 117 -10.37 4.07 6.95
N PRO A 118 -10.75 3.86 5.68
CA PRO A 118 -11.57 2.69 5.33
C PRO A 118 -10.83 1.37 5.59
N GLY A 119 -9.51 1.34 5.41
CA GLY A 119 -8.67 0.18 5.72
C GLY A 119 -8.65 -0.15 7.22
N TYR A 120 -8.61 0.87 8.08
CA TYR A 120 -8.77 0.67 9.53
C TYR A 120 -10.18 0.20 9.90
N GLY A 121 -11.21 0.65 9.20
CA GLY A 121 -12.56 0.15 9.35
C GLY A 121 -12.68 -1.36 9.09
N VAL A 122 -12.00 -1.86 8.04
CA VAL A 122 -11.92 -3.30 7.75
C VAL A 122 -11.25 -4.06 8.89
N LEU A 123 -10.12 -3.57 9.41
CA LEU A 123 -9.44 -4.21 10.54
C LEU A 123 -10.31 -4.25 11.80
N GLY A 124 -11.00 -3.15 12.10
CA GLY A 124 -11.95 -3.07 13.22
C GLY A 124 -13.09 -4.06 13.08
N TYR A 125 -13.69 -4.17 11.89
CA TYR A 125 -14.75 -5.15 11.60
C TYR A 125 -14.27 -6.59 11.83
N LEU A 126 -13.12 -6.95 11.27
CA LEU A 126 -12.58 -8.30 11.40
C LEU A 126 -12.24 -8.64 12.87
N THR A 127 -11.68 -7.67 13.59
CA THR A 127 -11.37 -7.82 15.02
C THR A 127 -12.64 -7.99 15.85
N TYR A 128 -13.68 -7.18 15.57
CA TYR A 128 -14.95 -7.24 16.28
C TYR A 128 -15.68 -8.57 16.04
N GLY A 129 -15.69 -9.07 14.80
CA GLY A 129 -16.25 -10.38 14.49
C GLY A 129 -15.59 -11.52 15.28
N LEU A 130 -14.26 -11.48 15.39
CA LEU A 130 -13.50 -12.44 16.20
C LEU A 130 -13.74 -12.28 17.70
N TYR A 131 -13.80 -11.05 18.20
CA TYR A 131 -14.13 -10.77 19.60
C TYR A 131 -15.50 -11.35 19.96
N LYS A 132 -16.52 -11.10 19.13
CA LYS A 132 -17.86 -11.62 19.35
C LYS A 132 -17.86 -13.15 19.41
N TYR A 133 -17.17 -13.80 18.46
CA TYR A 133 -17.00 -15.25 18.44
C TYR A 133 -16.33 -15.80 19.70
N ALA A 134 -15.29 -15.11 20.21
CA ALA A 134 -14.57 -15.55 21.41
C ALA A 134 -15.38 -15.39 22.72
N THR A 135 -16.39 -14.52 22.72
CA THR A 135 -17.26 -14.24 23.89
C THR A 135 -18.61 -14.96 23.86
N SER A 136 -18.93 -15.64 22.75
CA SER A 136 -20.14 -16.44 22.57
C SER A 136 -19.88 -17.91 22.82
#